data_AF-A0A948MJH9-F1
#
_entry.id   AF-A0A948MJH9-F1
#
_cell.length_a   1.000
_cell.length_b   1.000
_cell.length_c   1.000
_cell.angle_alpha   90.00
_cell.angle_beta   90.00
_cell.angle_gamma   90.00
#
_symmetry.space_group_name_H-M   'P 1'
#
loop_
_entity.id
_entity.type
_entity.pdbx_description
1 polymer ?
#
loop_
_entity_poly.entity_id
_entity_poly.type
_entity_poly.pdbx_seq_one_letter_code
_entity_poly.pdbx_strand_id
1 'polypeptide(L)'
;MLKVVVAMAATSLVFMAQAATLFGAAVDKTAVLPVEQLLQQPASYLDKVVTISGTVDSVCSKQGCWMKFTAESAAGPFRIKVRDGDMVFPLSAKGKTAYATGTVRLWPQGEDEPDAYQLYPTAVEIAD
;
A
#
# COMPACT_ATOMS: atom_id res chain seq x y z
N MET A 1 -56.23 27.38 23.14
CA MET A 1 -55.73 26.00 22.95
C MET A 1 -54.91 25.99 21.67
N LEU A 2 -53.61 26.27 21.74
CA LEU A 2 -52.81 26.61 20.55
C LEU A 2 -51.52 25.79 20.47
N LYS A 3 -51.55 24.88 19.49
CA LYS A 3 -50.47 24.42 18.59
C LYS A 3 -49.24 23.74 19.21
N VAL A 4 -49.26 22.41 19.09
CA VAL A 4 -48.07 21.55 19.08
C VAL A 4 -47.15 22.01 17.96
N VAL A 5 -45.94 22.45 18.30
CA VAL A 5 -44.86 22.71 17.35
C VAL A 5 -43.97 21.47 17.33
N VAL A 6 -44.11 20.65 16.29
CA VAL A 6 -43.16 19.56 15.99
C VAL A 6 -41.96 20.21 15.31
N ALA A 7 -40.85 20.34 16.04
CA ALA A 7 -39.58 20.75 15.47
C ALA A 7 -38.93 19.54 14.76
N MET A 8 -39.04 19.49 13.43
CA MET A 8 -38.24 18.60 12.59
C MET A 8 -36.79 19.10 12.59
N ALA A 9 -35.92 18.43 13.37
CA ALA A 9 -34.48 18.62 13.25
C ALA A 9 -33.98 17.84 12.02
N ALA A 10 -33.63 18.56 10.95
CA ALA A 10 -33.00 17.97 9.78
C ALA A 10 -31.51 17.71 10.09
N THR A 11 -31.16 16.46 10.38
CA THR A 11 -29.77 16.03 10.58
C THR A 11 -29.08 15.92 9.22
N SER A 12 -28.23 16.89 8.89
CA SER A 12 -27.38 16.82 7.69
C SER A 12 -26.30 15.75 7.87
N LEU A 13 -26.34 14.69 7.04
CA LEU A 13 -25.26 13.71 6.92
C LEU A 13 -24.08 14.38 6.22
N VAL A 14 -23.06 14.75 6.98
CA VAL A 14 -21.78 15.19 6.43
C VAL A 14 -20.99 13.93 6.06
N PHE A 15 -20.91 13.61 4.77
CA PHE A 15 -19.97 12.62 4.27
C PHE A 15 -18.55 13.21 4.34
N MET A 16 -17.78 12.77 5.34
CA MET A 16 -16.34 13.05 5.40
C MET A 16 -15.66 12.21 4.31
N ALA A 17 -15.24 12.85 3.21
CA ALA A 17 -14.32 12.24 2.28
C ALA A 17 -12.98 12.06 3.01
N GLN A 18 -12.59 10.82 3.28
CA GLN A 18 -11.22 10.52 3.67
C GLN A 18 -10.33 10.77 2.44
N ALA A 19 -9.12 11.28 2.67
CA ALA A 19 -8.17 11.64 1.62
C ALA A 19 -6.95 10.72 1.69
N ALA A 20 -6.51 10.25 0.51
CA ALA A 20 -5.47 9.25 0.38
C ALA A 20 -4.20 9.66 1.13
N THR A 21 -3.56 8.69 1.78
CA THR A 21 -2.32 8.95 2.52
C THR A 21 -1.13 8.84 1.57
N LEU A 22 -0.36 9.93 1.43
CA LEU A 22 0.78 10.03 0.53
C LEU A 22 2.12 10.04 1.29
N PHE A 23 3.11 9.33 0.75
CA PHE A 23 4.49 9.33 1.21
C PHE A 23 5.43 9.60 0.03
N GLY A 24 6.38 10.52 0.19
CA GLY A 24 7.31 10.91 -0.86
C GLY A 24 6.65 11.77 -1.94
N ALA A 25 7.03 11.54 -3.21
CA ALA A 25 6.45 12.24 -4.35
C ALA A 25 5.06 11.67 -4.72
N ALA A 26 4.37 12.31 -5.67
CA ALA A 26 3.17 11.74 -6.25
C ALA A 26 3.47 10.42 -6.96
N VAL A 27 2.61 9.42 -6.79
CA VAL A 27 2.71 8.15 -7.52
C VAL A 27 2.24 8.36 -8.96
N ASP A 28 3.07 7.96 -9.92
CA ASP A 28 2.70 7.95 -11.33
C ASP A 28 1.76 6.79 -11.63
N LYS A 29 0.47 7.08 -11.76
CA LYS A 29 -0.57 6.07 -12.04
C LYS A 29 -0.84 5.85 -13.52
N THR A 30 -0.03 6.39 -14.43
CA THR A 30 -0.24 6.21 -15.88
C THR A 30 0.10 4.80 -16.36
N ALA A 31 0.98 4.08 -15.64
CA ALA A 31 1.40 2.72 -15.97
C ALA A 31 1.56 1.86 -14.70
N VAL A 32 0.43 1.53 -14.06
CA VAL A 32 0.41 0.70 -12.83
C VAL A 32 0.42 -0.78 -13.17
N LEU A 33 1.33 -1.53 -12.55
CA LEU A 33 1.44 -2.98 -12.64
C LEU A 33 0.88 -3.65 -11.36
N PRO A 34 -0.18 -4.47 -11.43
CA PRO A 34 -0.61 -5.27 -10.28
C PRO A 34 0.53 -6.16 -9.77
N VAL A 35 0.70 -6.27 -8.46
CA VAL A 35 1.78 -7.04 -7.85
C VAL A 35 1.76 -8.51 -8.27
N GLU A 36 0.58 -9.07 -8.51
CA GLU A 36 0.39 -10.43 -8.99
C GLU A 36 0.98 -10.61 -10.39
N GLN A 37 0.85 -9.61 -11.27
CA GLN A 37 1.45 -9.64 -12.61
C GLN A 37 2.96 -9.48 -12.55
N LEU A 38 3.48 -8.61 -11.66
CA LEU A 38 4.92 -8.51 -11.42
C LEU A 38 5.49 -9.87 -10.99
N LEU A 39 4.81 -10.55 -10.07
CA LEU A 39 5.24 -11.83 -9.51
C LEU A 39 5.12 -13.03 -10.44
N GLN A 40 4.49 -12.90 -11.61
CA GLN A 40 4.54 -13.91 -12.67
C GLN A 40 5.93 -13.97 -13.34
N GLN A 41 6.60 -12.82 -13.46
CA GLN A 41 7.93 -12.71 -14.09
C GLN A 41 8.83 -11.70 -13.35
N PRO A 42 9.08 -11.90 -12.04
CA PRO A 42 9.68 -10.86 -11.20
C PRO A 42 11.12 -10.54 -11.58
N ALA A 43 11.87 -11.51 -12.10
CA ALA A 43 13.23 -11.33 -12.61
C ALA A 43 13.30 -10.28 -13.74
N SER A 44 12.24 -10.14 -14.56
CA SER A 44 12.16 -9.15 -15.64
C SER A 44 12.11 -7.70 -15.14
N TYR A 45 11.83 -7.50 -13.85
CA TYR A 45 11.69 -6.20 -13.22
C TYR A 45 12.84 -5.84 -12.26
N LEU A 46 13.79 -6.76 -12.04
CA LEU A 46 14.96 -6.49 -11.20
C LEU A 46 15.69 -5.24 -11.68
N ASP A 47 16.01 -4.38 -10.72
CA ASP A 47 16.69 -3.11 -10.93
C ASP A 47 15.96 -2.06 -11.77
N LYS A 48 14.70 -2.32 -12.11
CA LYS A 48 13.82 -1.36 -12.78
C LYS A 48 12.99 -0.59 -11.77
N VAL A 49 12.75 0.67 -12.11
CA VAL A 49 11.73 1.48 -11.45
C VAL A 49 10.38 1.12 -12.05
N VAL A 50 9.44 0.75 -11.19
CA VAL A 50 8.07 0.38 -11.56
C VAL A 50 7.09 1.07 -10.62
N THR A 51 5.87 1.26 -11.08
CA THR A 51 4.74 1.57 -10.20
C THR A 51 3.86 0.33 -10.10
N ILE A 52 3.64 -0.11 -8.87
CA ILE A 52 2.81 -1.28 -8.59
C ILE A 52 1.59 -0.93 -7.76
N SER A 53 0.56 -1.78 -7.83
CA SER A 53 -0.60 -1.74 -6.94
C SER A 53 -0.85 -3.09 -6.28
N GLY A 54 -1.44 -3.06 -5.10
CA GLY A 54 -1.94 -4.25 -4.42
C GLY A 54 -2.74 -3.90 -3.17
N THR A 55 -3.40 -4.90 -2.61
CA THR A 55 -4.08 -4.81 -1.31
C THR A 55 -3.05 -5.01 -0.21
N VAL A 56 -3.01 -4.14 0.79
CA VAL A 56 -2.10 -4.28 1.92
C VAL A 56 -2.57 -5.41 2.85
N ASP A 57 -1.78 -6.47 2.95
CA ASP A 57 -2.02 -7.58 3.87
C ASP A 57 -1.57 -7.24 5.30
N SER A 58 -0.32 -6.81 5.41
CA SER A 58 0.32 -6.59 6.70
C SER A 58 1.28 -5.41 6.68
N VAL A 59 1.46 -4.81 7.86
CA VAL A 59 2.31 -3.64 8.09
C VAL A 59 3.17 -3.93 9.32
N CYS A 60 4.41 -3.46 9.31
CA CYS A 60 5.31 -3.54 10.45
C CYS A 60 4.68 -2.88 11.68
N SER A 61 4.30 -3.66 12.69
CA SER A 61 3.72 -3.15 13.95
C SER A 61 4.72 -2.44 14.86
N LYS A 62 6.02 -2.53 14.57
CA LYS A 62 7.07 -1.85 15.32
C LYS A 62 7.29 -0.44 14.77
N GLN A 63 7.97 -0.33 13.64
CA GLN A 63 8.45 0.95 13.09
C GLN A 63 7.67 1.42 11.85
N GLY A 64 6.66 0.68 11.40
CA GLY A 64 5.93 1.02 10.16
C GLY A 64 6.81 1.04 8.90
N CYS A 65 8.04 0.53 8.96
CA CYS A 65 9.04 0.67 7.90
C CYS A 65 8.84 -0.29 6.72
N TRP A 66 7.83 -1.16 6.78
CA TRP A 66 7.42 -2.01 5.66
C TRP A 66 5.94 -2.34 5.70
N MET A 67 5.41 -2.67 4.53
CA MET A 67 4.12 -3.32 4.34
C MET A 67 4.23 -4.44 3.29
N LYS A 68 3.35 -5.43 3.36
CA LYS A 68 3.24 -6.51 2.36
C LYS A 68 1.95 -6.36 1.60
N PHE A 69 1.98 -6.73 0.32
CA PHE A 69 0.75 -6.92 -0.43
C PHE A 69 0.25 -8.35 -0.29
N THR A 70 -1.08 -8.51 -0.36
CA THR A 70 -1.71 -9.80 -0.58
C THR A 70 -1.28 -10.30 -1.94
N ALA A 71 -0.47 -11.34 -1.98
CA ALA A 71 -0.06 -11.97 -3.22
C ALA A 71 0.22 -13.45 -2.97
N GLU A 72 -0.49 -14.32 -3.68
CA GLU A 72 -0.19 -15.74 -3.74
C GLU A 72 0.74 -15.98 -4.93
N SER A 73 1.98 -16.36 -4.67
CA SER A 73 2.97 -16.60 -5.72
C SER A 73 3.99 -17.66 -5.31
N ALA A 74 4.41 -18.47 -6.28
CA ALA A 74 5.56 -19.37 -6.13
C ALA A 74 6.89 -18.61 -5.99
N ALA A 75 6.95 -17.33 -6.38
CA ALA A 75 8.11 -16.46 -6.18
C ALA A 75 8.23 -15.92 -4.74
N GLY A 76 7.34 -16.35 -3.84
CA GLY A 76 7.36 -15.97 -2.44
C GLY A 76 6.65 -14.64 -2.15
N PRO A 77 6.77 -14.15 -0.91
CA PRO A 77 6.09 -12.94 -0.48
C PRO A 77 6.68 -11.68 -1.12
N PHE A 78 5.83 -10.69 -1.37
CA PHE A 78 6.26 -9.38 -1.84
C PHE A 78 6.05 -8.30 -0.78
N ARG A 79 7.07 -7.49 -0.54
CA ARG A 79 6.99 -6.37 0.41
C ARG A 79 7.48 -5.06 -0.18
N ILE A 80 6.97 -3.97 0.39
CA ILE A 80 7.44 -2.61 0.21
C ILE A 80 8.20 -2.26 1.49
N LYS A 81 9.51 -2.01 1.38
CA LYS A 81 10.41 -1.78 2.54
C LYS A 81 11.23 -0.51 2.33
N VAL A 82 11.23 0.36 3.32
CA VAL A 82 12.13 1.53 3.42
C VAL A 82 13.14 1.34 4.56
N ARG A 83 14.10 2.24 4.77
CA ARG A 83 14.86 2.22 6.03
C ARG A 83 13.97 2.69 7.17
N ASP A 84 14.35 2.32 8.39
CA ASP A 84 13.55 2.66 9.56
C ASP A 84 13.54 4.19 9.75
N GLY A 85 12.34 4.77 9.79
CA GLY A 85 12.14 6.23 9.89
C GLY A 85 11.97 6.98 8.56
N ASP A 86 12.29 6.38 7.41
CA ASP A 86 12.14 7.05 6.10
C ASP A 86 10.66 7.28 5.74
N MET A 87 9.85 6.25 5.93
CA MET A 87 8.39 6.29 5.79
C MET A 87 7.78 5.41 6.90
N VAL A 88 6.72 5.90 7.52
CA VAL A 88 6.00 5.18 8.59
C VAL A 88 4.61 4.82 8.07
N PHE A 89 4.48 3.62 7.53
CA PHE A 89 3.20 3.12 7.05
C PHE A 89 2.29 2.82 8.25
N PRO A 90 1.05 3.35 8.28
CA PRO A 90 0.15 3.18 9.41
C PRO A 90 -0.46 1.78 9.42
N LEU A 91 -0.75 1.25 10.61
CA LEU A 91 -1.45 -0.04 10.74
C LEU A 91 -2.85 -0.03 10.11
N SER A 92 -3.47 1.15 10.00
CA SER A 92 -4.76 1.35 9.31
C SER A 92 -4.67 1.17 7.79
N ALA A 93 -3.48 0.98 7.23
CA ALA A 93 -3.30 0.65 5.81
C ALA A 93 -3.79 -0.76 5.47
N LYS A 94 -3.84 -1.68 6.44
CA LYS A 94 -4.27 -3.06 6.21
C LYS A 94 -5.66 -3.12 5.59
N GLY A 95 -5.82 -3.93 4.54
CA GLY A 95 -7.04 -4.07 3.76
C GLY A 95 -7.28 -2.97 2.73
N LYS A 96 -6.49 -1.88 2.72
CA LYS A 96 -6.61 -0.82 1.73
C LYS A 96 -5.80 -1.15 0.48
N THR A 97 -6.20 -0.55 -0.64
CA THR A 97 -5.37 -0.54 -1.85
C THR A 97 -4.24 0.45 -1.67
N ALA A 98 -3.03 0.06 -2.03
CA ALA A 98 -1.90 0.98 -2.09
C ALA A 98 -1.18 0.88 -3.43
N TYR A 99 -0.56 2.00 -3.80
CA TYR A 99 0.27 2.16 -4.98
C TYR A 99 1.67 2.54 -4.53
N ALA A 100 2.70 1.96 -5.13
CA ALA A 100 4.08 2.28 -4.79
C ALA A 100 4.94 2.38 -6.05
N THR A 101 5.63 3.51 -6.20
CA THR A 101 6.69 3.67 -7.21
C THR A 101 8.03 3.42 -6.53
N GLY A 102 8.87 2.59 -7.13
CA GLY A 102 10.19 2.31 -6.59
C GLY A 102 10.95 1.28 -7.38
N THR A 103 12.09 0.87 -6.84
CA THR A 103 12.98 -0.07 -7.54
C THR A 103 12.83 -1.48 -6.98
N VAL A 104 12.67 -2.47 -7.86
CA VAL A 104 12.56 -3.89 -7.46
C VAL A 104 13.94 -4.45 -7.14
N ARG A 105 14.02 -5.25 -6.07
CA ARG A 105 15.23 -5.94 -5.61
C ARG A 105 14.88 -7.33 -5.10
N LEU A 106 15.90 -8.18 -5.04
CA LEU A 106 15.82 -9.43 -4.28
C LEU A 106 15.68 -9.15 -2.79
N TRP A 107 14.92 -10.01 -2.13
CA TRP A 107 14.77 -10.04 -0.69
C TRP A 107 15.19 -11.43 -0.18
N PRO A 108 16.41 -11.53 0.37
CA PRO A 108 16.87 -12.77 1.00
C PRO A 108 15.94 -13.23 2.13
N GLN A 109 15.48 -14.48 2.05
CA GLN A 109 14.60 -15.10 3.05
C GLN A 109 15.38 -15.88 4.12
N GLY A 110 16.61 -16.29 3.82
CA GLY A 110 17.45 -17.14 4.66
C GLY A 110 18.41 -17.94 3.80
N GLU A 111 19.31 -18.71 4.41
CA GLU A 111 20.28 -19.55 3.67
C GLU A 111 19.61 -20.69 2.91
N ASP A 112 18.52 -21.25 3.47
CA ASP A 112 17.83 -22.43 2.93
C ASP A 112 16.54 -22.12 2.16
N GLU A 113 16.21 -20.83 2.00
CA GLU A 113 14.96 -20.39 1.38
C GLU A 113 15.26 -19.58 0.12
N PRO A 114 14.50 -19.76 -0.98
CA PRO A 114 14.70 -18.96 -2.17
C PRO A 114 14.47 -17.47 -1.89
N ASP A 115 15.27 -16.64 -2.54
CA ASP A 115 15.07 -15.18 -2.50
C ASP A 115 13.66 -14.83 -2.99
N ALA A 116 12.99 -13.98 -2.23
CA ALA A 116 11.75 -13.35 -2.65
C ALA A 116 12.04 -11.99 -3.32
N TYR A 117 11.00 -11.20 -3.52
CA TYR A 117 11.13 -9.88 -4.14
C TYR A 117 10.58 -8.79 -3.23
N GLN A 118 11.17 -7.61 -3.33
CA GLN A 118 10.70 -6.43 -2.64
C GLN A 118 10.85 -5.19 -3.51
N LEU A 119 10.13 -4.14 -3.15
CA LEU A 119 10.28 -2.82 -3.72
C LEU A 119 10.79 -1.84 -2.67
N TYR A 120 11.82 -1.08 -3.04
CA TYR A 120 12.28 0.10 -2.29
C TYR A 120 11.58 1.33 -2.86
N PRO A 121 10.57 1.88 -2.15
CA PRO A 121 9.74 2.93 -2.71
C PRO A 121 10.41 4.30 -2.63
N THR A 122 10.15 5.12 -3.65
CA THR A 122 10.37 6.57 -3.65
C THR A 122 9.07 7.34 -3.48
N ALA A 123 7.93 6.72 -3.79
CA ALA A 123 6.59 7.25 -3.59
C ALA A 123 5.63 6.13 -3.19
N VAL A 124 4.74 6.40 -2.24
CA VAL A 124 3.64 5.50 -1.87
C VAL A 124 2.36 6.31 -1.70
N GLU A 125 1.26 5.78 -2.23
CA GLU A 125 -0.08 6.27 -1.98
C GLU A 125 -0.93 5.14 -1.44
N ILE A 126 -1.61 5.37 -0.30
CA ILE A 126 -2.57 4.43 0.27
C ILE A 126 -3.95 5.04 0.07
N ALA A 127 -4.77 4.36 -0.73
CA ALA A 127 -6.15 4.78 -0.99
C ALA A 127 -6.98 4.74 0.30
N ASP A 128 -8.05 5.52 0.34
CA ASP A 128 -8.97 5.57 1.48
C ASP A 128 -9.78 4.30 1.70
#